data_AF-A0AAW0LGX3-F1
#
_entry.id   AF-A0AAW0LGX3-F1
#
_cell.length_a   1.000
_cell.length_b   1.000
_cell.length_c   1.000
_cell.angle_alpha   90.00
_cell.angle_beta   90.00
_cell.angle_gamma   90.00
#
_symmetry.space_group_name_H-M   'P 1'
#
loop_
_entity.id
_entity.type
_entity.pdbx_description
1 polymer ?
#
loop_
_entity_poly.entity_id
_entity_poly.type
_entity_poly.pdbx_seq_one_letter_code
_entity_poly.pdbx_strand_id
1 'polypeptide(L)'
;MAKKIKAVQEKLANANKLANVFGLDRLLSVDSNVEIIPTRETDSFLDHSEVVGRKTEVSKIVSLLTSATNQQLSVIPIVGMAGLQPHRYLKSLTIDGFGGEKFPSWTLTRTEFYGNYNDGGYHKILFPCLKSLQLWSMRNLVEWTDAMEPTTTGIVFPCLKNLTIRNCKQLKSAPCHFPSLEELDISQASSTTFEKISSKLTTLTYLRISGISELASLPEQLLKNNSSLMSLRIWSCDDLVSLSPHEYVWGFYTSLRSLEISDSEKFSYLPDGLHTLRSLEEFRVSNCPNLRSEW
;
A
#
# COMPACT_ATOMS: atom_id res chain seq x y z
N MET A 1 -31.58 49.86 11.61
CA MET A 1 -31.19 48.49 12.02
C MET A 1 -32.38 47.53 12.05
N ALA A 2 -33.52 47.91 12.64
CA ALA A 2 -34.74 47.10 12.74
C ALA A 2 -35.28 46.52 11.41
N LYS A 3 -35.25 47.28 10.31
CA LYS A 3 -35.70 46.80 8.98
C LYS A 3 -34.89 45.61 8.46
N LYS A 4 -33.58 45.55 8.74
CA LYS A 4 -32.71 44.44 8.33
C LYS A 4 -33.00 43.18 9.16
N ILE A 5 -33.26 43.34 10.46
CA ILE A 5 -33.64 42.24 11.36
C ILE A 5 -34.96 41.62 10.91
N LYS A 6 -35.95 42.44 10.57
CA LYS A 6 -37.25 41.97 10.09
C LYS A 6 -37.13 41.17 8.79
N ALA A 7 -36.29 41.62 7.86
CA ALA A 7 -36.02 40.89 6.60
C ALA A 7 -35.30 39.55 6.82
N VAL A 8 -34.40 39.47 7.81
CA VAL A 8 -33.73 38.21 8.17
C VAL A 8 -34.73 37.23 8.80
N GLN A 9 -35.61 37.71 9.67
CA GLN A 9 -36.66 36.89 10.29
C GLN A 9 -37.64 36.33 9.27
N GLU A 10 -38.06 37.12 8.28
CA GLU A 10 -38.93 36.64 7.19
C GLU A 10 -38.24 35.56 6.33
N LYS A 11 -36.95 35.73 6.02
CA LYS A 11 -36.18 34.72 5.28
C LYS A 11 -36.06 33.41 6.06
N LEU A 12 -35.78 33.49 7.36
CA LEU A 12 -35.73 32.33 8.25
C LEU A 12 -37.09 31.63 8.34
N ALA A 13 -38.18 32.37 8.44
CA ALA A 13 -39.53 31.81 8.47
C ALA A 13 -39.88 31.06 7.17
N ASN A 14 -39.50 31.61 6.00
CA ASN A 14 -39.70 30.94 4.72
C ASN A 14 -38.84 29.67 4.57
N ALA A 15 -37.56 29.72 4.97
CA ALA A 15 -36.69 28.54 4.95
C ALA A 15 -37.24 27.43 5.87
N ASN A 16 -37.77 27.80 7.03
CA ASN A 16 -38.33 26.85 7.99
C ASN A 16 -39.67 26.25 7.50
N LYS A 17 -40.45 26.97 6.70
CA LYS A 17 -41.63 26.40 6.01
C LYS A 17 -41.24 25.41 4.91
N LEU A 18 -40.17 25.70 4.15
CA LEU A 18 -39.65 24.80 3.12
C LEU A 18 -39.06 23.51 3.70
N ALA A 19 -38.43 23.58 4.89
CA ALA A 19 -37.88 22.41 5.58
C ALA A 19 -38.92 21.29 5.79
N ASN A 20 -40.16 21.66 6.14
CA ASN A 20 -41.25 20.70 6.31
C ASN A 20 -41.67 20.02 4.99
N VAL A 21 -41.53 20.72 3.84
CA VAL A 21 -41.82 20.15 2.51
C VAL A 21 -40.79 19.10 2.11
N PHE A 22 -39.55 19.22 2.61
CA PHE A 22 -38.47 18.27 2.38
C PHE A 22 -38.35 17.19 3.47
N GLY A 23 -39.32 17.09 4.39
CA GLY A 23 -39.31 16.08 5.45
C GLY A 23 -38.22 16.28 6.51
N LEU A 24 -37.71 17.51 6.67
CA LEU A 24 -36.72 17.85 7.69
C LEU A 24 -37.44 18.18 9.00
N ASP A 25 -37.67 17.17 9.82
CA ASP A 25 -38.36 17.34 11.11
C ASP A 25 -37.45 18.01 12.15
N ARG A 26 -38.00 18.97 12.90
CA ARG A 26 -37.28 19.69 13.95
C ARG A 26 -37.12 18.78 15.17
N LEU A 27 -35.90 18.32 15.44
CA LEU A 27 -35.53 17.73 16.73
C LEU A 27 -35.83 18.75 17.85
N LEU A 28 -36.87 18.51 18.64
CA LEU A 28 -37.20 19.30 19.82
C LEU A 28 -36.19 19.00 20.94
N SER A 29 -35.65 20.08 21.51
CA SER A 29 -34.93 20.23 22.78
C SER A 29 -33.94 19.12 23.20
N VAL A 30 -32.65 19.42 23.02
CA VAL A 30 -31.55 18.79 23.77
C VAL A 30 -31.66 19.26 25.22
N ASP A 31 -32.19 18.40 26.09
CA ASP A 31 -31.86 18.48 27.52
C ASP A 31 -30.36 18.18 27.66
N SER A 32 -29.68 19.08 28.36
CA SER A 32 -28.24 19.08 28.61
C SER A 32 -27.82 17.91 29.51
N ASN A 33 -27.74 16.72 28.92
CA ASN A 33 -26.85 15.65 29.33
C ASN A 33 -26.22 15.11 28.05
N VAL A 34 -24.98 15.51 27.78
CA VAL A 34 -24.18 14.94 26.70
C VAL A 34 -23.87 13.51 27.10
N GLU A 35 -24.78 12.57 26.80
CA GLU A 35 -24.35 11.21 26.50
C GLU A 35 -23.49 11.34 25.25
N ILE A 36 -22.18 11.18 25.46
CA ILE A 36 -21.21 10.92 24.40
C ILE A 36 -21.83 9.76 23.62
N ILE A 37 -22.42 10.05 22.45
CA ILE A 37 -22.83 9.01 21.52
C ILE A 37 -21.52 8.29 21.22
N PRO A 38 -21.32 7.05 21.70
CA PRO A 38 -20.12 6.33 21.37
C PRO A 38 -20.13 6.28 19.85
N THR A 39 -19.03 6.67 19.22
CA THR A 39 -18.76 6.29 17.85
C THR A 39 -19.27 4.86 17.68
N ARG A 40 -20.20 4.61 16.74
CA ARG A 40 -20.59 3.23 16.40
C ARG A 40 -19.35 2.58 15.81
N GLU A 41 -18.50 2.08 16.70
CA GLU A 41 -17.45 1.17 16.38
C GLU A 41 -18.17 -0.10 15.92
N THR A 42 -18.05 -0.42 14.64
CA THR A 42 -18.23 -1.79 14.21
C THR A 42 -17.01 -2.54 14.71
N ASP A 43 -17.03 -2.95 15.97
CA ASP A 43 -16.01 -3.84 16.48
C ASP A 43 -16.20 -5.24 15.87
N SER A 44 -15.12 -6.02 15.88
CA SER A 44 -15.12 -7.41 15.37
C SER A 44 -15.49 -8.41 16.46
N PHE A 45 -15.91 -7.94 17.64
CA PHE A 45 -16.28 -8.82 18.74
C PHE A 45 -17.63 -9.45 18.39
N LEU A 46 -17.61 -10.76 18.18
CA LEU A 46 -18.83 -11.54 18.15
C LEU A 46 -19.37 -11.55 19.58
N ASP A 47 -20.42 -10.77 19.83
CA ASP A 47 -21.28 -11.03 20.99
C ASP A 47 -21.65 -12.52 20.93
N HIS A 48 -21.27 -13.27 21.96
CA HIS A 48 -21.50 -14.71 22.03
C HIS A 48 -22.98 -15.04 22.27
N SER A 49 -23.87 -14.05 22.21
CA SER A 49 -25.30 -14.27 22.14
C SER A 49 -25.65 -15.19 20.96
N GLU A 50 -26.50 -16.18 21.25
CA GLU A 50 -26.94 -17.15 20.26
C GLU A 50 -27.65 -16.41 19.12
N VAL A 51 -27.14 -16.51 17.89
CA VAL A 51 -27.76 -15.84 16.73
C VAL A 51 -29.13 -16.49 16.47
N VAL A 52 -30.19 -15.90 17.01
CA VAL A 52 -31.56 -16.40 16.88
C VAL A 52 -32.10 -16.08 15.48
N GLY A 53 -32.86 -17.01 14.89
CA GLY A 53 -33.61 -16.78 13.66
C GLY A 53 -32.88 -17.08 12.35
N ARG A 54 -31.57 -17.40 12.36
CA ARG A 54 -30.82 -17.80 11.14
C ARG A 54 -30.69 -19.31 10.93
N LYS A 55 -31.40 -20.12 11.70
CA LYS A 55 -31.30 -21.60 11.64
C LYS A 55 -31.58 -22.12 10.22
N THR A 56 -32.54 -21.52 9.52
CA THR A 56 -32.89 -21.85 8.12
C THR A 56 -31.77 -21.55 7.13
N GLU A 57 -31.12 -20.39 7.24
CA GLU A 57 -30.02 -19.95 6.38
C GLU A 57 -28.79 -20.81 6.63
N VAL A 58 -28.49 -21.12 7.90
CA VAL A 58 -27.42 -22.03 8.28
C VAL A 58 -27.67 -23.41 7.66
N SER A 59 -28.88 -23.96 7.77
CA SER A 59 -29.22 -25.25 7.14
C SER A 59 -29.09 -25.22 5.62
N LYS A 60 -29.48 -24.12 4.95
CA LYS A 60 -29.28 -23.95 3.51
C LYS A 60 -27.79 -23.95 3.15
N ILE A 61 -26.97 -23.20 3.87
CA ILE A 61 -25.51 -23.16 3.66
C ILE A 61 -24.90 -24.55 3.86
N VAL A 62 -25.23 -25.23 4.97
CA VAL A 62 -24.73 -26.58 5.24
C VAL A 62 -25.15 -27.55 4.13
N SER A 63 -26.41 -27.48 3.67
CA SER A 63 -26.88 -28.32 2.56
C SER A 63 -26.09 -28.05 1.27
N LEU A 64 -25.88 -26.78 0.90
CA LEU A 64 -25.07 -26.38 -0.26
C LEU A 64 -23.62 -26.91 -0.16
N LEU A 65 -22.98 -26.76 1.00
CA LEU A 65 -21.63 -27.24 1.24
C LEU A 65 -21.54 -28.78 1.15
N THR A 66 -22.56 -29.49 1.61
CA THR A 66 -22.57 -30.96 1.67
C THR A 66 -23.03 -31.60 0.34
N SER A 67 -23.86 -30.91 -0.44
CA SER A 67 -24.35 -31.40 -1.74
C SER A 67 -23.39 -31.11 -2.91
N ALA A 68 -22.45 -30.19 -2.73
CA ALA A 68 -21.46 -29.83 -3.74
C ALA A 68 -20.31 -30.86 -3.80
N THR A 69 -20.63 -32.11 -4.12
CA THR A 69 -19.60 -33.09 -4.47
C THR A 69 -19.02 -32.73 -5.83
N ASN A 70 -17.72 -32.42 -5.86
CA ASN A 70 -16.90 -32.04 -7.03
C ASN A 70 -17.04 -30.61 -7.58
N GLN A 71 -17.70 -29.67 -6.88
CA GLN A 71 -17.64 -28.24 -7.23
C GLN A 71 -16.72 -27.46 -6.28
N GLN A 72 -15.89 -26.58 -6.83
CA GLN A 72 -15.03 -25.70 -6.05
C GLN A 72 -15.85 -24.57 -5.41
N LEU A 73 -16.31 -24.81 -4.18
CA LEU A 73 -17.01 -23.80 -3.39
C LEU A 73 -16.04 -22.74 -2.87
N SER A 74 -16.47 -21.48 -2.89
CA SER A 74 -15.64 -20.35 -2.47
C SER A 74 -16.27 -19.67 -1.27
N VAL A 75 -15.57 -19.69 -0.14
CA VAL A 75 -16.01 -19.03 1.09
C VAL A 75 -15.39 -17.64 1.15
N ILE A 76 -16.23 -16.62 1.31
CA ILE A 76 -15.80 -15.22 1.35
C ILE A 76 -15.94 -14.73 2.79
N PRO A 77 -14.85 -14.29 3.43
CA PRO A 77 -14.93 -13.68 4.75
C PRO A 77 -15.66 -12.33 4.65
N ILE A 78 -16.73 -12.16 5.43
CA ILE A 78 -17.45 -10.88 5.54
C ILE A 78 -16.81 -10.00 6.62
N VAL A 79 -16.18 -10.61 7.62
CA VAL A 79 -15.48 -9.94 8.71
C VAL A 79 -13.97 -9.97 8.50
N GLY A 80 -13.27 -8.96 9.02
CA GLY A 80 -11.83 -8.79 8.87
C GLY A 80 -11.42 -8.17 7.53
N MET A 81 -10.10 -8.09 7.30
CA MET A 81 -9.51 -7.35 6.17
C MET A 81 -9.93 -7.84 4.78
N ALA A 82 -10.32 -9.10 4.64
CA ALA A 82 -10.83 -9.65 3.38
C ALA A 82 -12.23 -9.13 3.03
N GLY A 83 -13.04 -8.75 4.02
CA GLY A 83 -14.39 -8.21 3.85
C GLY A 83 -14.45 -6.71 3.57
N LEU A 84 -13.36 -5.95 3.78
CA LEU A 84 -13.35 -4.49 3.66
C LEU A 84 -13.62 -3.97 2.24
N GLN A 85 -13.21 -4.72 1.22
CA GLN A 85 -13.39 -4.42 -0.21
C GLN A 85 -13.24 -2.91 -0.55
N PRO A 86 -12.00 -2.37 -0.50
CA PRO A 86 -11.77 -0.95 -0.75
C PRO A 86 -12.31 -0.49 -2.12
N HIS A 87 -12.80 0.74 -2.19
CA HIS A 87 -13.39 1.29 -3.41
C HIS A 87 -12.41 1.28 -4.58
N ARG A 88 -12.87 0.87 -5.78
CA ARG A 88 -12.02 0.69 -6.98
C ARG A 88 -11.22 1.95 -7.37
N TYR A 89 -11.77 3.14 -7.13
CA TYR A 89 -11.13 4.42 -7.48
C TYR A 89 -10.32 5.04 -6.34
N LEU A 90 -9.97 4.26 -5.32
CA LEU A 90 -9.11 4.69 -4.22
C LEU A 90 -7.76 5.20 -4.77
N LYS A 91 -7.30 6.35 -4.26
CA LYS A 91 -6.04 6.99 -4.66
C LYS A 91 -4.88 6.71 -3.70
N SER A 92 -5.19 6.44 -2.44
CA SER A 92 -4.21 6.17 -1.39
C SER A 92 -4.73 5.07 -0.49
N LEU A 93 -3.89 4.08 -0.19
CA LEU A 93 -4.19 3.00 0.72
C LEU A 93 -3.04 2.83 1.71
N THR A 94 -3.39 2.79 2.98
CA THR A 94 -2.46 2.47 4.06
C THR A 94 -2.99 1.28 4.84
N ILE A 95 -2.14 0.29 5.06
CA ILE A 95 -2.42 -0.88 5.89
C ILE A 95 -1.33 -0.92 6.96
N ASP A 96 -1.72 -0.86 8.23
CA ASP A 96 -0.81 -0.92 9.37
C ASP A 96 -1.20 -2.09 10.29
N GLY A 97 -0.20 -2.81 10.79
CA GLY A 97 -0.38 -3.86 11.80
C GLY A 97 -1.17 -5.08 11.33
N PHE A 98 -1.27 -5.33 10.02
CA PHE A 98 -1.97 -6.51 9.52
C PHE A 98 -1.30 -7.81 9.98
N GLY A 99 -2.03 -8.60 10.76
CA GLY A 99 -1.53 -9.85 11.35
C GLY A 99 -1.64 -11.10 10.46
N GLY A 100 -2.22 -10.98 9.25
CA GLY A 100 -2.38 -12.11 8.35
C GLY A 100 -1.11 -12.43 7.55
N GLU A 101 -0.97 -13.70 7.15
CA GLU A 101 0.19 -14.18 6.39
C GLU A 101 0.13 -13.87 4.90
N LYS A 102 -1.07 -13.67 4.37
CA LYS A 102 -1.30 -13.40 2.95
C LYS A 102 -1.92 -12.02 2.79
N PHE A 103 -1.42 -11.27 1.82
CA PHE A 103 -1.96 -9.95 1.50
C PHE A 103 -3.47 -10.07 1.24
N PRO A 104 -4.29 -9.10 1.73
CA PRO A 104 -5.74 -9.20 1.61
C PRO A 104 -6.22 -9.51 0.19
N SER A 105 -7.10 -10.51 0.08
CA SER A 105 -7.54 -11.09 -1.18
C SER A 105 -8.38 -10.17 -2.07
N TRP A 106 -8.74 -8.96 -1.63
CA TRP A 106 -9.38 -7.97 -2.51
C TRP A 106 -8.42 -7.42 -3.58
N THR A 107 -7.10 -7.67 -3.47
CA THR A 107 -6.15 -7.49 -4.59
C THR A 107 -6.10 -8.69 -5.54
N LEU A 108 -6.80 -9.77 -5.23
CA LEU A 108 -6.86 -10.96 -6.05
C LEU A 108 -8.17 -10.92 -6.82
N THR A 109 -8.08 -11.13 -8.13
CA THR A 109 -9.20 -11.24 -9.04
C THR A 109 -10.35 -12.04 -8.44
N ARG A 110 -11.56 -11.46 -8.45
CA ARG A 110 -12.70 -12.24 -8.89
C ARG A 110 -13.69 -11.38 -9.66
N THR A 111 -13.82 -11.74 -10.94
CA THR A 111 -14.90 -11.43 -11.87
C THR A 111 -16.30 -11.85 -11.37
N GLU A 112 -16.48 -12.14 -10.09
CA GLU A 112 -17.72 -12.63 -9.50
C GLU A 112 -18.36 -11.65 -8.50
N PHE A 113 -17.65 -10.58 -8.10
CA PHE A 113 -18.13 -9.64 -7.08
C PHE A 113 -18.94 -8.47 -7.63
N TYR A 114 -18.69 -8.07 -8.87
CA TYR A 114 -19.54 -7.14 -9.60
C TYR A 114 -20.34 -7.99 -10.57
N GLY A 115 -21.66 -7.99 -10.43
CA GLY A 115 -22.57 -8.93 -11.09
C GLY A 115 -22.24 -9.20 -12.56
N ASN A 116 -22.58 -10.42 -12.98
CA ASN A 116 -22.48 -10.96 -14.33
C ASN A 116 -23.15 -10.03 -15.37
N TYR A 117 -22.46 -8.97 -15.76
CA TYR A 117 -22.75 -8.21 -16.97
C TYR A 117 -21.81 -8.77 -18.02
N ASN A 118 -22.40 -9.30 -19.09
CA ASN A 118 -21.74 -9.75 -20.30
C ASN A 118 -21.01 -8.58 -21.00
N ASP A 119 -20.03 -7.98 -20.35
CA ASP A 119 -19.13 -7.00 -20.94
C ASP A 119 -17.78 -7.68 -21.14
N GLY A 120 -17.44 -7.92 -22.40
CA GLY A 120 -16.29 -8.72 -22.78
C GLY A 120 -15.00 -8.18 -22.16
N GLY A 121 -14.24 -9.04 -21.47
CA GLY A 121 -12.78 -8.93 -21.31
C GLY A 121 -12.14 -7.74 -20.58
N TYR A 122 -12.83 -6.64 -20.26
CA TYR A 122 -12.16 -5.37 -19.90
C TYR A 122 -12.12 -4.97 -18.41
N HIS A 123 -12.52 -5.84 -17.48
CA HIS A 123 -12.46 -5.53 -16.03
C HIS A 123 -11.38 -6.30 -15.27
N LYS A 124 -10.13 -6.26 -15.74
CA LYS A 124 -8.99 -6.97 -15.11
C LYS A 124 -8.01 -6.07 -14.34
N ILE A 125 -8.19 -4.76 -14.38
CA ILE A 125 -7.35 -3.79 -13.66
C ILE A 125 -7.96 -3.53 -12.27
N LEU A 126 -7.25 -3.96 -11.23
CA LEU A 126 -7.57 -3.62 -9.85
C LEU A 126 -6.96 -2.24 -9.56
N PHE A 127 -7.64 -1.43 -8.75
CA PHE A 127 -7.15 -0.11 -8.34
C PHE A 127 -6.57 0.77 -9.47
N PRO A 128 -7.33 1.05 -10.55
CA PRO A 128 -6.86 1.82 -11.71
C PRO A 128 -6.41 3.25 -11.37
N CYS A 129 -6.71 3.75 -10.17
CA CYS A 129 -6.38 5.11 -9.76
C CYS A 129 -5.51 5.19 -8.50
N LEU A 130 -5.04 4.06 -7.96
CA LEU A 130 -4.22 4.06 -6.74
C LEU A 130 -2.84 4.61 -7.06
N LYS A 131 -2.48 5.70 -6.38
CA LYS A 131 -1.23 6.43 -6.53
C LYS A 131 -0.26 6.18 -5.38
N SER A 132 -0.77 5.91 -4.18
CA SER A 132 0.04 5.64 -2.99
C SER A 132 -0.42 4.36 -2.29
N LEU A 133 0.53 3.49 -1.98
CA LEU A 133 0.34 2.27 -1.21
C LEU A 133 1.37 2.21 -0.08
N GLN A 134 0.90 2.09 1.14
CA GLN A 134 1.74 2.07 2.33
C GLN A 134 1.44 0.85 3.19
N LEU A 135 2.44 0.01 3.42
CA LEU A 135 2.35 -1.24 4.16
C LEU A 135 3.25 -1.16 5.39
N TRP A 136 2.66 -1.03 6.58
CA TRP A 136 3.38 -0.79 7.83
C TRP A 136 3.15 -1.93 8.82
N SER A 137 4.21 -2.32 9.52
CA SER A 137 4.18 -3.26 10.64
C SER A 137 3.42 -4.58 10.37
N MET A 138 3.42 -5.05 9.11
CA MET A 138 2.76 -6.30 8.71
C MET A 138 3.69 -7.49 8.98
N ARG A 139 4.01 -7.73 10.26
CA ARG A 139 5.12 -8.61 10.69
C ARG A 139 4.93 -10.08 10.29
N ASN A 140 3.68 -10.52 10.11
CA ASN A 140 3.35 -11.89 9.73
C ASN A 140 3.17 -12.04 8.21
N LEU A 141 3.17 -10.94 7.43
CA LEU A 141 2.94 -11.01 6.00
C LEU A 141 4.09 -11.77 5.33
N VAL A 142 3.76 -12.91 4.71
CA VAL A 142 4.68 -13.77 3.97
C VAL A 142 4.44 -13.63 2.48
N GLU A 143 3.18 -13.60 2.05
CA GLU A 143 2.80 -13.63 0.65
C GLU A 143 2.09 -12.35 0.23
N TRP A 144 2.71 -11.57 -0.65
CA TRP A 144 2.07 -10.51 -1.41
C TRP A 144 2.18 -10.87 -2.90
N THR A 145 1.46 -11.90 -3.32
CA THR A 145 1.48 -12.37 -4.71
C THR A 145 0.12 -12.29 -5.35
N ASP A 146 0.12 -11.97 -6.65
CA ASP A 146 -1.00 -12.26 -7.52
C ASP A 146 -1.18 -13.78 -7.57
N ALA A 147 -2.27 -14.27 -7.00
CA ALA A 147 -2.72 -15.64 -7.18
C ALA A 147 -3.22 -15.80 -8.63
N MET A 148 -2.31 -15.83 -9.60
CA MET A 148 -2.57 -16.41 -10.90
C MET A 148 -1.28 -16.84 -11.59
N GLU A 149 -1.36 -18.06 -12.12
CA GLU A 149 -0.54 -18.73 -13.11
C GLU A 149 0.17 -17.81 -14.14
N PRO A 150 1.26 -18.30 -14.79
CA PRO A 150 2.23 -17.50 -15.56
C PRO A 150 1.71 -16.83 -16.84
N THR A 151 0.42 -16.94 -17.16
CA THR A 151 -0.12 -16.67 -18.50
C THR A 151 -0.93 -15.39 -18.62
N THR A 152 -1.17 -14.65 -17.52
CA THR A 152 -1.74 -13.29 -17.65
C THR A 152 -0.89 -12.25 -16.92
N THR A 153 -0.35 -11.31 -17.69
CA THR A 153 0.25 -10.03 -17.29
C THR A 153 -0.75 -9.08 -16.63
N GLY A 154 -1.41 -9.50 -15.55
CA GLY A 154 -2.34 -8.66 -14.79
C GLY A 154 -1.58 -7.56 -14.05
N ILE A 155 -1.62 -6.33 -14.55
CA ILE A 155 -1.08 -5.17 -13.82
C ILE A 155 -2.07 -4.80 -12.72
N VAL A 156 -1.72 -5.07 -11.46
CA VAL A 156 -2.59 -4.79 -10.29
C VAL A 156 -2.55 -3.33 -9.86
N PHE A 157 -1.46 -2.62 -10.15
CA PHE A 157 -1.27 -1.24 -9.72
C PHE A 157 -0.71 -0.36 -10.85
N PRO A 158 -1.50 -0.07 -11.90
CA PRO A 158 -0.99 0.61 -13.10
C PRO A 158 -0.57 2.06 -12.85
N CYS A 159 -1.18 2.75 -11.88
CA CYS A 159 -0.95 4.17 -11.60
C CYS A 159 -0.22 4.43 -10.28
N LEU A 160 0.34 3.38 -9.66
CA LEU A 160 1.02 3.52 -8.37
C LEU A 160 2.33 4.27 -8.56
N LYS A 161 2.43 5.43 -7.92
CA LYS A 161 3.60 6.32 -7.93
C LYS A 161 4.47 6.13 -6.70
N ASN A 162 3.84 5.91 -5.54
CA ASN A 162 4.52 5.90 -4.25
C ASN A 162 4.24 4.58 -3.54
N LEU A 163 5.29 3.79 -3.28
CA LEU A 163 5.22 2.54 -2.54
C LEU A 163 6.08 2.64 -1.28
N THR A 164 5.47 2.38 -0.13
CA THR A 164 6.16 2.35 1.16
C THR A 164 5.94 1.01 1.84
N ILE A 165 7.02 0.35 2.24
CA ILE A 165 6.99 -0.93 2.98
C ILE A 165 7.86 -0.77 4.21
N ARG A 166 7.27 -0.85 5.40
CA ARG A 166 7.99 -0.67 6.66
C ARG A 166 7.71 -1.81 7.61
N ASN A 167 8.77 -2.41 8.13
CA ASN A 167 8.68 -3.45 9.16
C ASN A 167 7.87 -4.69 8.69
N CYS A 168 8.22 -5.19 7.50
CA CYS A 168 7.61 -6.37 6.86
C CYS A 168 8.66 -7.48 6.65
N LYS A 169 9.31 -7.91 7.74
CA LYS A 169 10.51 -8.78 7.70
C LYS A 169 10.27 -10.19 7.15
N GLN A 170 9.04 -10.71 7.29
CA GLN A 170 8.70 -12.07 6.83
C GLN A 170 8.24 -12.12 5.37
N LEU A 171 8.16 -10.98 4.69
CA LEU A 171 7.70 -10.93 3.31
C LEU A 171 8.67 -11.71 2.43
N LYS A 172 8.14 -12.69 1.72
CA LYS A 172 8.91 -13.55 0.81
C LYS A 172 8.49 -13.36 -0.63
N SER A 173 7.26 -12.95 -0.90
CA SER A 173 6.78 -12.73 -2.26
C SER A 173 6.10 -11.37 -2.39
N ALA A 174 6.33 -10.68 -3.50
CA ALA A 174 5.80 -9.35 -3.79
C ALA A 174 5.55 -9.24 -5.31
N PRO A 175 4.63 -8.38 -5.78
CA PRO A 175 4.54 -8.05 -7.19
C PRO A 175 5.85 -7.41 -7.64
N CYS A 176 6.29 -7.70 -8.86
CA CYS A 176 7.55 -7.18 -9.41
C CYS A 176 7.33 -6.12 -10.49
N HIS A 177 6.08 -5.84 -10.90
CA HIS A 177 5.78 -4.97 -12.02
C HIS A 177 4.93 -3.76 -11.57
N PHE A 178 5.59 -2.62 -11.42
CA PHE A 178 4.97 -1.34 -11.08
C PHE A 178 5.33 -0.30 -12.17
N PRO A 179 4.52 -0.16 -13.23
CA PRO A 179 4.91 0.60 -14.42
C PRO A 179 5.06 2.11 -14.19
N SER A 180 4.41 2.67 -13.16
CA SER A 180 4.38 4.11 -12.88
C SER A 180 5.10 4.51 -11.58
N LEU A 181 5.91 3.62 -11.00
CA LEU A 181 6.47 3.82 -9.66
C LEU A 181 7.64 4.82 -9.68
N GLU A 182 7.39 5.99 -9.09
CA GLU A 182 8.33 7.11 -9.03
C GLU A 182 9.09 7.15 -7.70
N GLU A 183 8.47 6.71 -6.60
CA GLU A 183 9.03 6.74 -5.24
C GLU A 183 8.91 5.38 -4.56
N LEU A 184 10.05 4.86 -4.08
CA LEU A 184 10.12 3.63 -3.31
C LEU A 184 10.81 3.88 -1.96
N ASP A 185 10.11 3.57 -0.86
CA ASP A 185 10.64 3.58 0.50
C ASP A 185 10.47 2.18 1.10
N ILE A 186 11.58 1.46 1.30
CA ILE A 186 11.56 0.14 1.94
C ILE A 186 12.42 0.20 3.20
N SER A 187 11.82 -0.10 4.35
CA SER A 187 12.53 -0.15 5.62
C SER A 187 12.25 -1.42 6.40
N GLN A 188 13.25 -1.95 7.10
CA GLN A 188 13.11 -3.10 8.00
C GLN A 188 12.48 -4.30 7.27
N ALA A 189 13.10 -4.72 6.16
CA ALA A 189 12.67 -5.81 5.29
C ALA A 189 13.85 -6.71 4.92
N SER A 190 13.59 -7.86 4.29
CA SER A 190 14.64 -8.76 3.79
C SER A 190 15.18 -8.33 2.42
N SER A 191 16.44 -8.67 2.12
CA SER A 191 17.03 -8.48 0.78
C SER A 191 16.18 -9.13 -0.32
N THR A 192 15.67 -10.33 -0.08
CA THR A 192 14.81 -11.05 -1.04
C THR A 192 13.53 -10.29 -1.41
N THR A 193 12.91 -9.58 -0.45
CA THR A 193 11.77 -8.70 -0.73
C THR A 193 12.18 -7.54 -1.60
N PHE A 194 13.28 -6.88 -1.23
CA PHE A 194 13.79 -5.73 -1.95
C PHE A 194 14.15 -6.08 -3.41
N GLU A 195 14.86 -7.17 -3.63
CA GLU A 195 15.23 -7.68 -4.97
C GLU A 195 14.00 -7.95 -5.85
N LYS A 196 12.97 -8.62 -5.30
CA LYS A 196 11.74 -8.94 -6.06
C LYS A 196 11.03 -7.69 -6.52
N ILE A 197 10.85 -6.72 -5.64
CA ILE A 197 10.16 -5.46 -5.93
C ILE A 197 10.97 -4.63 -6.93
N SER A 198 12.29 -4.60 -6.77
CA SER A 198 13.19 -3.78 -7.61
C SER A 198 13.50 -4.37 -8.98
N SER A 199 13.27 -5.67 -9.21
CA SER A 199 13.72 -6.40 -10.40
C SER A 199 13.26 -5.84 -11.77
N LYS A 200 12.11 -5.16 -11.85
CA LYS A 200 11.57 -4.62 -13.12
C LYS A 200 11.22 -3.12 -13.06
N LEU A 201 11.73 -2.39 -12.07
CA LEU A 201 11.47 -0.95 -11.94
C LEU A 201 12.30 -0.15 -12.95
N THR A 202 11.66 0.79 -13.65
CA THR A 202 12.29 1.64 -14.69
C THR A 202 11.98 3.12 -14.54
N THR A 203 11.06 3.51 -13.64
CA THR A 203 10.49 4.86 -13.52
C THR A 203 10.89 5.60 -12.24
N LEU A 204 11.75 5.01 -11.39
CA LEU A 204 12.08 5.59 -10.10
C LEU A 204 12.84 6.92 -10.23
N THR A 205 12.42 7.88 -9.41
CA THR A 205 13.06 9.18 -9.18
C THR A 205 13.60 9.30 -7.76
N TYR A 206 13.01 8.55 -6.82
CA TYR A 206 13.41 8.52 -5.42
C TYR A 206 13.47 7.08 -4.90
N LEU A 207 14.59 6.72 -4.28
CA LEU A 207 14.77 5.46 -3.56
C LEU A 207 15.31 5.72 -2.16
N ARG A 208 14.56 5.27 -1.15
CA ARG A 208 15.04 5.14 0.22
C ARG A 208 15.01 3.67 0.61
N ILE A 209 16.14 3.15 1.08
CA ILE A 209 16.20 1.87 1.77
C ILE A 209 16.76 2.06 3.18
N SER A 210 16.20 1.32 4.15
CA SER A 210 16.74 1.35 5.50
C SER A 210 16.61 0.03 6.24
N GLY A 211 17.65 -0.44 6.93
CA GLY A 211 17.53 -1.67 7.74
C GLY A 211 17.18 -2.89 6.90
N ILE A 212 17.75 -3.03 5.70
CA ILE A 212 17.54 -4.22 4.86
C ILE A 212 18.55 -5.28 5.30
N SER A 213 18.06 -6.39 5.87
CA SER A 213 18.92 -7.50 6.31
C SER A 213 19.42 -8.31 5.13
N GLU A 214 20.65 -8.83 5.23
CA GLU A 214 21.28 -9.71 4.23
C GLU A 214 21.50 -9.03 2.86
N LEU A 215 21.47 -7.70 2.80
CA LEU A 215 21.70 -6.94 1.57
C LEU A 215 23.19 -6.64 1.40
N ALA A 216 23.91 -7.48 0.65
CA ALA A 216 25.34 -7.26 0.40
C ALA A 216 25.62 -6.09 -0.56
N SER A 217 24.76 -5.88 -1.57
CA SER A 217 24.84 -4.80 -2.55
C SER A 217 23.47 -4.49 -3.18
N LEU A 218 23.33 -3.39 -3.92
CA LEU A 218 22.08 -3.07 -4.61
C LEU A 218 21.90 -3.93 -5.88
N PRO A 219 20.66 -4.31 -6.25
CA PRO A 219 20.40 -5.07 -7.47
C PRO A 219 20.85 -4.33 -8.73
N GLU A 220 21.62 -4.98 -9.59
CA GLU A 220 22.16 -4.34 -10.80
C GLU A 220 21.08 -3.83 -11.76
N GLN A 221 19.96 -4.54 -11.89
CA GLN A 221 18.85 -4.14 -12.75
C GLN A 221 18.25 -2.82 -12.27
N LEU A 222 18.14 -2.62 -10.97
CA LEU A 222 17.69 -1.36 -10.38
C LEU A 222 18.64 -0.21 -10.73
N LEU A 223 19.95 -0.47 -10.64
CA LEU A 223 20.99 0.51 -10.96
C LEU A 223 21.03 0.88 -12.45
N LYS A 224 20.86 -0.10 -13.35
CA LYS A 224 20.88 0.11 -14.81
C LYS A 224 19.61 0.74 -15.35
N ASN A 225 18.44 0.34 -14.84
CA ASN A 225 17.16 0.66 -15.48
C ASN A 225 16.58 2.03 -15.11
N ASN A 226 17.00 2.61 -13.98
CA ASN A 226 16.38 3.83 -13.44
C ASN A 226 17.21 5.06 -13.76
N SER A 227 17.30 5.43 -15.04
CA SER A 227 18.09 6.58 -15.50
C SER A 227 17.57 7.95 -15.02
N SER A 228 16.36 7.99 -14.47
CA SER A 228 15.74 9.21 -13.93
C SER A 228 15.89 9.35 -12.41
N LEU A 229 16.65 8.46 -11.75
CA LEU A 229 16.80 8.48 -10.29
C LEU A 229 17.53 9.76 -9.82
N MET A 230 16.83 10.58 -9.04
CA MET A 230 17.35 11.87 -8.55
C MET A 230 17.89 11.78 -7.12
N SER A 231 17.35 10.88 -6.30
CA SER A 231 17.72 10.73 -4.90
C SER A 231 17.84 9.27 -4.50
N LEU A 232 19.01 8.89 -3.99
CA LEU A 232 19.30 7.59 -3.41
C LEU A 232 19.71 7.75 -1.94
N ARG A 233 18.93 7.18 -1.03
CA ARG A 233 19.20 7.21 0.41
C ARG A 233 19.26 5.79 0.98
N ILE A 234 20.32 5.50 1.72
CA ILE A 234 20.57 4.18 2.31
C ILE A 234 20.94 4.37 3.77
N TRP A 235 20.16 3.80 4.68
CA TRP A 235 20.37 3.99 6.12
C TRP A 235 20.35 2.68 6.92
N SER A 236 21.30 2.47 7.81
CA SER A 236 21.27 1.31 8.73
C SER A 236 21.20 -0.05 8.01
N CYS A 237 21.82 -0.18 6.84
CA CYS A 237 21.95 -1.46 6.15
C CYS A 237 23.30 -2.08 6.53
N ASP A 238 23.33 -2.85 7.62
CA ASP A 238 24.57 -3.29 8.26
C ASP A 238 25.33 -4.36 7.45
N ASP A 239 24.62 -5.12 6.62
CA ASP A 239 25.22 -6.12 5.74
C ASP A 239 25.75 -5.56 4.41
N LEU A 240 25.46 -4.29 4.13
CA LEU A 240 25.84 -3.64 2.87
C LEU A 240 27.35 -3.43 2.84
N VAL A 241 28.03 -4.09 1.89
CA VAL A 241 29.47 -3.97 1.72
C VAL A 241 29.80 -2.86 0.73
N SER A 242 29.03 -2.78 -0.37
CA SER A 242 29.21 -1.79 -1.44
C SER A 242 27.87 -1.48 -2.15
N LEU A 243 27.82 -0.40 -2.93
CA LEU A 243 26.62 -0.07 -3.72
C LEU A 243 26.43 -1.01 -4.92
N SER A 244 27.53 -1.46 -5.52
CA SER A 244 27.56 -2.34 -6.69
C SER A 244 28.82 -3.21 -6.61
N PRO A 245 28.73 -4.51 -6.94
CA PRO A 245 29.89 -5.39 -7.01
C PRO A 245 30.72 -5.19 -8.30
N HIS A 246 30.15 -4.56 -9.34
CA HIS A 246 30.82 -4.31 -10.61
C HIS A 246 30.99 -2.80 -10.85
N GLU A 247 32.11 -2.43 -11.47
CA GLU A 247 32.40 -1.06 -11.91
C GLU A 247 31.46 -0.64 -13.08
N TYR A 248 31.14 0.66 -13.17
CA TYR A 248 30.37 1.28 -14.28
C TYR A 248 28.90 0.85 -14.48
N VAL A 249 28.15 0.53 -13.42
CA VAL A 249 26.77 -0.01 -13.52
C VAL A 249 25.66 1.05 -13.44
N TRP A 250 25.98 2.31 -13.16
CA TRP A 250 24.97 3.32 -12.86
C TRP A 250 24.28 3.83 -14.13
N GLY A 251 22.96 3.65 -14.22
CA GLY A 251 22.14 4.22 -15.30
C GLY A 251 21.73 5.68 -15.07
N PHE A 252 21.91 6.20 -13.85
CA PHE A 252 21.45 7.52 -13.38
C PHE A 252 22.56 8.58 -13.24
N TYR A 253 23.67 8.43 -13.95
CA TYR A 253 24.84 9.32 -13.86
C TYR A 253 24.57 10.79 -14.25
N THR A 254 23.50 11.06 -15.01
CA THR A 254 23.08 12.41 -15.40
C THR A 254 21.94 12.99 -14.55
N SER A 255 21.30 12.19 -13.71
CA SER A 255 20.07 12.59 -13.00
C SER A 255 20.23 12.64 -11.48
N LEU A 256 21.13 11.84 -10.90
CA LEU A 256 21.29 11.76 -9.46
C LEU A 256 21.81 13.08 -8.89
N ARG A 257 21.02 13.69 -8.01
CA ARG A 257 21.31 14.96 -7.31
C ARG A 257 21.67 14.74 -5.86
N SER A 258 21.10 13.74 -5.21
CA SER A 258 21.33 13.44 -3.79
C SER A 258 21.73 11.98 -3.62
N LEU A 259 22.88 11.76 -2.99
CA LEU A 259 23.33 10.44 -2.53
C LEU A 259 23.65 10.51 -1.03
N GLU A 260 22.95 9.69 -0.25
CA GLU A 260 23.11 9.63 1.19
C GLU A 260 23.29 8.18 1.65
N ILE A 261 24.36 7.92 2.38
CA ILE A 261 24.64 6.62 3.00
C ILE A 261 24.95 6.87 4.48
N SER A 262 24.17 6.30 5.38
CA SER A 262 24.36 6.52 6.81
C SER A 262 24.21 5.25 7.61
N ASP A 263 24.97 5.15 8.71
CA ASP A 263 24.81 4.11 9.73
C ASP A 263 24.97 2.67 9.18
N SER A 264 25.76 2.45 8.13
CA SER A 264 26.00 1.12 7.56
C SER A 264 27.35 0.56 8.02
N GLU A 265 27.32 -0.47 8.87
CA GLU A 265 28.51 -0.99 9.56
C GLU A 265 29.54 -1.61 8.60
N LYS A 266 29.14 -2.55 7.72
CA LYS A 266 30.06 -3.25 6.81
C LYS A 266 30.40 -2.50 5.53
N PHE A 267 29.84 -1.31 5.34
CA PHE A 267 30.05 -0.53 4.11
C PHE A 267 31.51 -0.09 4.04
N SER A 268 32.25 -0.64 3.07
CA SER A 268 33.72 -0.60 3.09
C SER A 268 34.35 0.22 1.97
N TYR A 269 33.68 0.39 0.83
CA TYR A 269 34.16 1.23 -0.26
C TYR A 269 33.01 1.80 -1.08
N LEU A 270 33.27 2.96 -1.69
CA LEU A 270 32.43 3.53 -2.74
C LEU A 270 32.89 2.98 -4.08
N PRO A 271 32.00 2.70 -5.04
CA PRO A 271 32.42 2.20 -6.35
C PRO A 271 33.17 3.28 -7.14
N ASP A 272 34.20 2.83 -7.86
CA ASP A 272 34.91 3.64 -8.85
C ASP A 272 33.95 4.08 -9.94
N GLY A 273 33.70 5.38 -10.00
CA GLY A 273 32.64 5.95 -10.82
C GLY A 273 31.78 7.00 -10.13
N LEU A 274 32.00 7.29 -8.84
CA LEU A 274 31.35 8.43 -8.17
C LEU A 274 31.55 9.76 -8.93
N HIS A 275 32.72 9.93 -9.53
CA HIS A 275 33.06 11.07 -10.39
C HIS A 275 32.22 11.18 -11.68
N THR A 276 31.50 10.11 -12.07
CA THR A 276 30.63 10.12 -13.26
C THR A 276 29.28 10.79 -13.01
N LEU A 277 28.89 11.00 -11.75
CA LEU A 277 27.63 11.64 -11.35
C LEU A 277 27.72 13.16 -11.54
N ARG A 278 27.53 13.63 -12.78
CA ARG A 278 27.72 15.04 -13.15
C ARG A 278 26.71 16.00 -12.53
N SER A 279 25.56 15.49 -12.09
CA SER A 279 24.46 16.26 -11.54
C SER A 279 24.38 16.18 -10.01
N LEU A 280 25.36 15.56 -9.35
CA LEU A 280 25.34 15.38 -7.91
C LEU A 280 25.54 16.72 -7.20
N GLU A 281 24.52 17.14 -6.45
CA GLU A 281 24.47 18.38 -5.68
C GLU A 281 24.74 18.11 -4.20
N GLU A 282 24.28 16.97 -3.69
CA GLU A 282 24.40 16.55 -2.30
C GLU A 282 25.02 15.15 -2.20
N PHE A 283 26.15 15.06 -1.51
CA PHE A 283 26.79 13.80 -1.15
C PHE A 283 27.01 13.75 0.36
N ARG A 284 26.40 12.78 1.03
CA ARG A 284 26.49 12.60 2.48
C ARG A 284 26.85 11.15 2.80
N VAL A 285 27.95 10.98 3.52
CA VAL A 285 28.30 9.70 4.12
C VAL A 285 28.60 9.93 5.60
N SER A 286 27.90 9.22 6.48
CA SER A 286 28.02 9.41 7.93
C SER A 286 27.88 8.11 8.69
N ASN A 287 28.67 7.93 9.75
CA ASN A 287 28.60 6.72 10.58
C ASN A 287 28.79 5.40 9.79
N CYS A 288 29.74 5.38 8.85
CA CYS A 288 30.20 4.19 8.14
C CYS A 288 31.64 3.86 8.58
N PRO A 289 31.83 3.12 9.69
CA PRO A 289 33.13 2.98 10.35
C PRO A 289 34.17 2.19 9.53
N ASN A 290 33.72 1.28 8.65
CA ASN A 290 34.60 0.46 7.83
C ASN A 290 34.91 1.08 6.46
N LEU A 291 34.40 2.28 6.16
CA LEU A 291 34.63 2.93 4.88
C LEU A 291 36.10 3.32 4.76
N ARG A 292 36.80 2.69 3.82
CA ARG A 292 38.19 2.99 3.50
C ARG A 292 38.25 3.82 2.22
N SER A 293 39.13 4.81 2.19
CA SER A 293 39.60 5.39 0.94
C SER A 293 40.60 4.42 0.33
N GLU A 294 40.30 3.81 -0.81
CA GLU A 294 41.34 3.16 -1.62
C GLU A 294 42.31 4.25 -2.09
N TRP A 295 43.60 4.11 -1.75
CA TRP A 295 44.72 4.90 -2.28
C TRP A 295 45.68 3.96 -2.98
#